data_AF-U1FLJ7-F1
#
_entry.id   AF-U1FLJ7-F1
#
_cell.length_a   1.000
_cell.length_b   1.000
_cell.length_c   1.000
_cell.angle_alpha   90.00
_cell.angle_beta   90.00
_cell.angle_gamma   90.00
#
_symmetry.space_group_name_H-M   'P 1'
#
loop_
_entity.id
_entity.type
_entity.pdbx_description
1 polymer ?
#
loop_
_entity_poly.entity_id
_entity_poly.type
_entity_poly.pdbx_seq_one_letter_code
_entity_poly.pdbx_strand_id
1 'polypeptide(L)' 'MTEIKTDTVIKTEGMNVLIGNLGAVDAERFVALINRESFDYTQWRKTHLPDDDVRTISHNAAVYAAKEKF' A
#
# COMPACT_ATOMS: atom_id res chain seq x y z
N MET A 1 -7.92 17.98 8.87
CA MET A 1 -8.34 17.52 7.53
C MET A 1 -7.16 16.78 6.95
N THR A 2 -7.19 15.44 6.93
CA THR A 2 -6.08 14.63 6.44
C THR A 2 -6.03 14.79 4.92
N GLU A 3 -4.97 15.41 4.42
CA GLU A 3 -4.75 15.57 2.98
C GLU A 3 -4.53 14.19 2.36
N ILE A 4 -5.32 13.85 1.34
CA ILE A 4 -5.24 12.55 0.68
C ILE A 4 -4.08 12.61 -0.31
N LYS A 5 -3.09 11.73 -0.11
CA LYS A 5 -1.88 11.67 -0.94
C LYS A 5 -2.18 11.06 -2.30
N THR A 6 -1.51 11.54 -3.34
CA THR A 6 -1.58 10.96 -4.69
C THR A 6 -0.83 9.63 -4.75
N ASP A 7 -1.16 8.79 -5.73
CA ASP A 7 -0.50 7.49 -5.93
C ASP A 7 1.03 7.62 -6.05
N THR A 8 1.51 8.66 -6.74
CA THR A 8 2.94 8.93 -6.87
C THR A 8 3.58 9.21 -5.51
N VAL A 9 2.93 10.03 -4.68
CA VAL A 9 3.45 10.35 -3.34
C VAL A 9 3.46 9.11 -2.46
N ILE A 10 2.40 8.31 -2.48
CA ILE A 10 2.32 7.04 -1.71
C ILE A 10 3.44 6.08 -2.12
N LYS A 11 3.69 5.92 -3.43
CA LYS A 11 4.74 5.04 -3.94
C LYS A 11 6.14 5.52 -3.54
N THR A 12 6.42 6.82 -3.69
CA THR A 12 7.72 7.40 -3.34
C THR A 12 8.00 7.26 -1.85
N GLU A 13 7.03 7.60 -1.00
CA GLU A 13 7.17 7.46 0.45
C GLU A 13 7.35 5.99 0.87
N GLY A 14 6.55 5.08 0.30
CA GLY A 14 6.67 3.65 0.54
C GLY A 14 8.07 3.11 0.20
N MET A 15 8.63 3.53 -0.94
CA MET A 15 9.99 3.11 -1.30
C MET A 15 11.06 3.68 -0.37
N ASN A 16 10.94 4.94 0.05
CA ASN A 16 11.86 5.52 1.01
C ASN A 16 11.83 4.78 2.36
N VAL A 17 10.65 4.37 2.81
CA VAL A 17 10.50 3.55 4.04
C VAL A 17 11.13 2.18 3.87
N LEU A 18 10.93 1.51 2.73
CA LEU A 18 11.55 0.22 2.45
C LEU A 18 13.08 0.32 2.45
N ILE A 19 13.65 1.28 1.73
CA ILE A 19 15.10 1.50 1.68
C ILE A 19 15.64 1.87 3.06
N GLY A 20 14.96 2.73 3.81
CA GLY A 20 15.39 3.17 5.13
C GLY A 20 15.43 2.06 6.18
N ASN A 21 14.53 1.07 6.09
CA ASN A 21 14.46 -0.03 7.06
C ASN A 21 15.21 -1.29 6.62
N LEU A 22 15.25 -1.60 5.32
CA LEU A 22 15.85 -2.82 4.78
C LEU A 22 17.23 -2.60 4.17
N GLY A 23 17.56 -1.36 3.78
CA GLY A 23 18.69 -1.08 2.91
C GLY A 23 18.38 -1.31 1.43
N ALA A 24 19.19 -0.75 0.55
CA ALA A 24 18.90 -0.71 -0.89
C ALA A 24 18.76 -2.10 -1.54
N VAL A 25 19.63 -3.06 -1.17
CA VAL A 25 19.66 -4.40 -1.78
C VAL A 25 18.43 -5.22 -1.38
N ASP A 26 18.08 -5.23 -0.09
CA ASP A 26 16.95 -6.00 0.39
C ASP A 26 15.61 -5.35 0.04
N ALA A 27 15.55 -4.03 -0.09
CA ALA A 27 14.38 -3.32 -0.61
C ALA A 27 14.07 -3.71 -2.07
N GLU A 28 15.08 -3.73 -2.94
CA GLU A 28 14.93 -4.18 -4.33
C GLU A 28 14.49 -5.66 -4.40
N ARG A 29 15.10 -6.51 -3.57
CA ARG A 29 14.71 -7.92 -3.47
C ARG A 29 13.26 -8.09 -3.01
N PHE A 30 12.82 -7.30 -2.03
CA PHE A 30 11.43 -7.30 -1.58
C PHE A 30 10.46 -6.96 -2.71
N VAL A 31 10.71 -5.89 -3.47
CA VAL A 31 9.88 -5.50 -4.62
C VAL A 31 9.84 -6.62 -5.67
N ALA A 32 10.99 -7.23 -5.95
CA ALA A 32 11.07 -8.36 -6.88
C ALA A 32 10.27 -9.58 -6.41
N LEU A 33 10.26 -9.88 -5.11
CA LEU A 33 9.48 -10.99 -4.54
C LEU A 33 7.98 -10.72 -4.60
N ILE A 34 7.54 -9.52 -4.20
CA ILE A 34 6.12 -9.13 -4.26
C ILE A 34 5.57 -9.14 -5.70
N ASN A 35 6.42 -8.84 -6.70
CA ASN A 35 6.02 -8.90 -8.10
C ASN A 35 6.00 -10.32 -8.68
N ARG A 36 6.81 -11.23 -8.13
CA ARG A 36 6.95 -12.61 -8.63
C ARG A 36 5.99 -13.57 -7.94
N GLU A 37 5.72 -13.35 -6.67
CA GLU A 37 4.90 -14.20 -5.83
C GLU A 37 3.54 -13.54 -5.59
N SER A 38 2.46 -14.32 -5.65
CA SER A 38 1.15 -13.79 -5.29
C SER A 38 1.13 -13.49 -3.79
N PHE A 39 1.21 -12.21 -3.43
CA PHE A 39 1.07 -11.77 -2.04
C PHE A 39 -0.38 -11.95 -1.58
N ASP A 40 -0.59 -12.80 -0.57
CA ASP A 40 -1.92 -13.00 0.03
C ASP A 40 -2.29 -11.80 0.92
N TYR A 41 -2.83 -10.77 0.27
CA TYR A 41 -3.34 -9.58 0.93
C TYR A 41 -4.41 -9.92 1.98
N THR A 42 -5.20 -10.98 1.80
CA THR A 42 -6.28 -11.34 2.73
C THR A 42 -5.71 -11.83 4.06
N GLN A 43 -4.68 -12.68 4.02
CA GLN A 43 -4.04 -13.21 5.22
C GLN A 43 -3.19 -12.15 5.93
N TRP A 44 -2.40 -11.39 5.16
CA TRP A 44 -1.61 -10.30 5.74
C TRP A 44 -2.50 -9.28 6.45
N ARG A 45 -3.63 -8.90 5.83
CA ARG A 45 -4.58 -7.93 6.38
C ARG A 45 -5.19 -8.36 7.71
N LYS A 46 -5.60 -9.63 7.84
CA LYS A 46 -6.22 -10.17 9.07
C LYS A 46 -5.33 -10.04 10.32
N THR A 47 -4.03 -9.95 10.11
CA THR A 47 -3.04 -10.03 11.19
C THR A 47 -2.36 -8.68 11.46
N HIS A 48 -2.38 -7.74 10.51
CA HIS A 48 -1.58 -6.52 10.57
C HIS A 48 -2.39 -5.21 10.56
N LEU A 49 -3.68 -5.22 10.17
CA LEU A 49 -4.55 -4.06 10.32
C LEU A 49 -5.52 -4.23 11.51
N PRO A 50 -5.83 -3.15 12.25
CA PRO A 50 -6.93 -3.16 13.23
C PRO A 50 -8.27 -3.55 12.57
N ASP A 51 -9.15 -4.22 13.32
CA ASP A 51 -10.47 -4.70 12.84
C ASP A 51 -11.40 -3.57 12.40
N ASP A 52 -11.27 -2.39 13.02
CA ASP A 52 -12.03 -1.22 12.64
C ASP A 52 -11.46 -0.63 11.35
N ASP A 53 -12.37 -0.24 10.44
CA ASP A 53 -12.12 0.53 9.23
C ASP A 53 -11.90 -0.24 7.90
N VAL A 54 -12.16 -1.56 7.82
CA VAL A 54 -12.15 -2.30 6.52
C VAL A 54 -13.08 -1.68 5.49
N ARG A 55 -14.31 -1.38 5.94
CA ARG A 55 -15.38 -0.88 5.08
C ARG A 55 -15.07 0.53 4.65
N THR A 56 -14.47 1.33 5.51
CA THR A 56 -14.09 2.71 5.21
C THR A 56 -12.88 2.76 4.29
N ILE A 57 -11.83 1.95 4.50
CA ILE A 57 -10.70 1.85 3.58
C ILE A 57 -11.19 1.38 2.21
N SER A 58 -12.03 0.35 2.16
CA SER A 58 -12.63 -0.14 0.92
C SER A 58 -13.55 0.90 0.25
N HIS A 59 -14.33 1.65 1.05
CA HIS A 59 -15.19 2.72 0.57
C HIS A 59 -14.38 3.87 -0.02
N ASN A 60 -13.33 4.30 0.69
CA ASN A 60 -12.44 5.38 0.25
C ASN A 60 -11.69 5.00 -1.03
N ALA A 61 -11.24 3.75 -1.15
CA ALA A 61 -10.62 3.24 -2.38
C ALA A 61 -11.62 3.21 -3.55
N ALA A 62 -12.86 2.79 -3.32
CA ALA A 62 -13.92 2.79 -4.33
C ALA A 62 -14.30 4.22 -4.79
N VAL A 63 -14.38 5.17 -3.84
CA VAL A 63 -14.63 6.59 -4.12
C VAL A 63 -13.50 7.19 -4.96
N TYR A 64 -12.25 6.84 -4.68
CA TYR A 64 -11.10 7.27 -5.47
C TYR A 64 -11.16 6.75 -6.91
N ALA A 65 -11.37 5.43 -7.09
CA ALA A 65 -11.45 4.82 -8.42
C ALA A 65 -12.58 5.40 -9.30
N ALA A 66 -13.65 5.91 -8.67
CA ALA A 66 -14.74 6.57 -9.38
C ALA A 66 -14.43 8.03 -9.76
N LYS A 67 -13.56 8.73 -9.03
CA LYS A 67 -13.15 10.11 -9.33
C LYS A 67 -12.17 10.24 -10.49
N GLU A 68 -11.32 9.24 -10.71
CA GLU A 68 -10.32 9.22 -11.79
C GLU A 68 -10.90 8.88 -13.19
N LYS A 69 -12.22 8.69 -13.31
CA LYS A 69 -12.90 8.38 -14.59
C LYS A 69 -13.45 9.58 -15.34
N PHE A 70 -13.14 10.82 -14.94
CA PHE A 70 -13.54 12.05 -15.63
C PHE A 70 -12.39 13.06 -15.71
#